data_AF-A0A1I7SHZ6-F1
#
_entry.id   AF-A0A1I7SHZ6-F1
#
_cell.length_a   1.000
_cell.length_b   1.000
_cell.length_c   1.000
_cell.angle_alpha   90.00
_cell.angle_beta   90.00
_cell.angle_gamma   90.00
#
_symmetry.space_group_name_H-M   'P 1'
#
loop_
_entity.id
_entity.type
_entity.pdbx_description
1 polymer ?
#
loop_
_entity_poly.entity_id
_entity_poly.type
_entity_poly.pdbx_seq_one_letter_code
_entity_poly.pdbx_strand_id
1 'polypeptide(L)'
;MTETHDPHFENIVNELNEVTTIADKLVFYSVYLRPPAGSKDKGPNPPADALSKVDSLTKIETTLKKISEIDEKLDQIETDNPEVFTDQVEDYRSDLEDLKKRLKNLKQVINYELLNEGDPSKSEGSWLTTYKNLLGAKLHKEKNALEEIQESETKDQAELQTLCKRLDRIVQTAAMLQEAARYLHWFTNRIVEANEALPDSKKDYTLELVAGWMRTELDRVKDHEQNCFNVKSELEGKLFEKTEE
;
A
#
# COMPACT_ATOMS: atom_id res chain seq x y z
N MET A 1 -25.49 -5.93 -8.94
CA MET A 1 -25.03 -6.22 -10.31
C MET A 1 -24.16 -7.44 -10.19
N THR A 2 -24.52 -8.54 -10.84
CA THR A 2 -23.73 -9.76 -10.83
C THR A 2 -22.41 -9.47 -11.53
N GLU A 3 -21.30 -9.45 -10.80
CA GLU A 3 -19.95 -9.56 -11.38
C GLU A 3 -19.93 -10.88 -12.15
N THR A 4 -20.25 -10.84 -13.44
CA THR A 4 -20.08 -11.97 -14.33
C THR A 4 -18.59 -12.29 -14.34
N HIS A 5 -18.23 -13.45 -13.80
CA HIS A 5 -16.93 -14.08 -13.99
C HIS A 5 -16.69 -14.28 -15.49
N ASP A 6 -16.15 -13.27 -16.14
CA ASP A 6 -15.76 -13.35 -17.54
C ASP A 6 -14.36 -13.99 -17.62
N PRO A 7 -14.22 -15.17 -18.26
CA PRO A 7 -12.94 -15.85 -18.41
C PRO A 7 -11.88 -15.03 -19.17
N HIS A 8 -12.28 -14.00 -19.94
CA HIS A 8 -11.35 -13.10 -20.62
C HIS A 8 -10.57 -12.21 -19.64
N PHE A 9 -11.16 -11.87 -18.49
CA PHE A 9 -10.55 -11.00 -17.50
C PHE A 9 -9.93 -11.72 -16.31
N GLU A 10 -10.17 -13.02 -16.13
CA GLU A 10 -9.60 -13.76 -15.00
C GLU A 10 -8.06 -13.66 -14.96
N ASN A 11 -7.40 -13.76 -16.12
CA ASN A 11 -5.95 -13.59 -16.22
C ASN A 11 -5.51 -12.14 -15.92
N ILE A 12 -6.24 -11.14 -16.43
CA ILE A 12 -5.95 -9.73 -16.17
C ILE A 12 -6.08 -9.41 -14.68
N VAL A 13 -7.17 -9.87 -14.05
CA VAL A 13 -7.41 -9.69 -12.63
C VAL A 13 -6.29 -10.34 -11.82
N ASN A 14 -5.89 -11.57 -12.15
CA ASN A 14 -4.79 -12.24 -11.46
C ASN A 14 -3.47 -11.48 -11.59
N GLU A 15 -3.13 -11.00 -12.79
CA GLU A 15 -1.92 -10.22 -13.04
C GLU A 15 -1.96 -8.85 -12.34
N LEU A 16 -3.10 -8.14 -12.39
CA LEU A 16 -3.34 -6.87 -11.70
C LEU A 16 -3.12 -7.03 -10.19
N ASN A 17 -3.65 -8.12 -9.62
CA ASN A 17 -3.47 -8.44 -8.21
C ASN A 17 -2.01 -8.75 -7.87
N GLU A 18 -1.29 -9.46 -8.75
CA GLU A 18 0.14 -9.72 -8.59
C GLU A 18 0.94 -8.41 -8.56
N VAL A 19 0.76 -7.54 -9.55
CA VAL A 19 1.51 -6.27 -9.63
C VAL A 19 1.13 -5.31 -8.50
N THR A 20 -0.13 -5.32 -8.06
CA THR A 20 -0.58 -4.54 -6.89
C THR A 20 0.11 -5.02 -5.63
N THR A 21 0.14 -6.33 -5.39
CA THR A 21 0.80 -6.92 -4.21
C THR A 21 2.29 -6.60 -4.20
N ILE A 22 2.96 -6.70 -5.36
CA ILE A 22 4.37 -6.34 -5.50
C ILE A 22 4.58 -4.85 -5.22
N ALA A 23 3.74 -3.98 -5.78
CA ALA A 23 3.84 -2.54 -5.57
C ALA A 23 3.63 -2.15 -4.10
N ASP A 24 2.66 -2.77 -3.42
CA ASP A 24 2.41 -2.54 -2.00
C ASP A 24 3.59 -2.97 -1.14
N LYS A 25 4.17 -4.16 -1.38
CA LYS A 25 5.39 -4.60 -0.69
C LYS A 25 6.56 -3.63 -0.91
N LEU A 26 6.78 -3.22 -2.15
CA LEU A 26 7.84 -2.27 -2.49
C LEU A 26 7.63 -0.94 -1.76
N VAL A 27 6.40 -0.41 -1.74
CA VAL A 27 6.08 0.83 -1.03
C VAL A 27 6.27 0.65 0.48
N PHE A 28 5.71 -0.39 1.10
CA PHE A 28 5.70 -0.48 2.56
C PHE A 28 7.02 -0.95 3.15
N TYR A 29 7.81 -1.76 2.44
CA TYR A 29 9.08 -2.25 2.98
C TYR A 29 10.28 -1.39 2.59
N SER A 30 10.13 -0.49 1.62
CA SER A 30 11.17 0.48 1.31
C SER A 30 11.42 1.49 2.43
N VAL A 31 10.50 1.64 3.40
CA VAL A 31 10.74 2.48 4.59
C VAL A 31 12.01 2.06 5.34
N TYR A 32 12.32 0.76 5.36
CA TYR A 32 13.47 0.19 6.04
C TYR A 32 14.81 0.47 5.33
N LEU A 33 14.77 0.97 4.09
CA LEU A 33 15.98 1.32 3.33
C LEU A 33 16.68 2.57 3.86
N ARG A 34 16.01 3.37 4.70
CA ARG A 34 16.55 4.64 5.21
C ARG A 34 16.61 4.62 6.74
N PRO A 35 17.80 4.50 7.35
CA PRO A 35 17.96 4.82 8.77
C PRO A 35 17.91 6.35 9.01
N PRO A 36 17.53 6.81 10.21
CA PRO A 36 17.56 8.23 10.54
C PRO A 36 18.99 8.77 10.46
N ALA A 37 19.16 9.99 9.95
CA ALA A 37 20.47 10.60 9.76
C ALA A 37 21.25 10.64 11.10
N GLY A 38 22.51 10.17 11.08
CA GLY A 38 23.36 10.13 12.27
C GLY A 38 23.06 9.00 13.26
N SER A 39 22.02 8.17 13.01
CA SER A 39 21.74 6.99 13.84
C SER A 39 22.77 5.89 13.62
N LYS A 40 23.30 5.35 14.73
CA LYS A 40 24.03 4.06 14.73
C LYS A 40 23.09 2.86 14.89
N ASP A 41 21.84 3.12 15.28
CA ASP A 41 20.80 2.11 15.38
C ASP A 41 20.31 1.78 13.96
N LYS A 42 20.33 0.49 13.63
CA LYS A 42 19.84 -0.06 12.36
C LYS A 42 18.31 -0.06 12.30
N GLY A 43 17.64 0.19 13.43
CA GLY A 43 16.20 0.21 13.56
C GLY A 43 15.59 -1.19 13.65
N PRO A 44 14.25 -1.27 13.62
CA PRO A 44 13.53 -2.53 13.58
C PRO A 44 14.03 -3.40 12.42
N ASN A 45 14.13 -4.71 12.65
CA ASN A 45 14.48 -5.64 11.58
C ASN A 45 13.42 -5.56 10.47
N PRO A 46 13.83 -5.45 9.20
CA PRO A 46 12.89 -5.50 8.10
C PRO A 46 12.23 -6.88 8.00
N PRO A 47 11.02 -6.97 7.44
CA PRO A 47 10.39 -8.23 7.06
C PRO A 47 11.30 -9.09 6.18
N ALA A 48 11.14 -10.41 6.24
CA ALA A 48 12.01 -11.35 5.53
C ALA A 48 11.99 -11.19 3.99
N ASP A 49 10.90 -10.63 3.45
CA ASP A 49 10.70 -10.34 2.04
C ASP A 49 10.97 -8.87 1.67
N ALA A 50 11.53 -8.07 2.58
CA ALA A 50 12.03 -6.75 2.25
C ALA A 50 13.27 -6.86 1.36
N LEU A 51 13.30 -6.06 0.29
CA LEU A 51 14.36 -6.08 -0.71
C LEU A 51 15.46 -5.06 -0.39
N SER A 52 16.68 -5.33 -0.86
CA SER A 52 17.74 -4.32 -0.84
C SER A 52 17.38 -3.12 -1.74
N LYS A 53 18.14 -2.02 -1.64
CA LYS A 53 17.94 -0.84 -2.53
C LYS A 53 18.03 -1.23 -4.01
N VAL A 54 19.06 -2.00 -4.38
CA VAL A 54 19.30 -2.43 -5.78
C VAL A 54 18.19 -3.37 -6.26
N ASP A 55 17.82 -4.33 -5.43
CA ASP A 55 16.75 -5.28 -5.78
C ASP A 55 15.39 -4.59 -5.87
N SER A 56 15.12 -3.61 -5.01
CA SER A 56 13.89 -2.81 -5.05
C SER A 56 13.80 -2.01 -6.34
N LEU A 57 14.89 -1.34 -6.76
CA LEU A 57 14.92 -0.59 -8.02
C LEU A 57 14.72 -1.50 -9.24
N THR A 58 15.37 -2.67 -9.25
CA THR A 58 15.21 -3.68 -10.30
C THR A 58 13.77 -4.23 -10.33
N LYS A 59 13.18 -4.47 -9.15
CA LYS A 59 11.81 -4.95 -9.02
C LYS A 59 10.80 -3.88 -9.47
N ILE A 60 11.04 -2.61 -9.19
CA ILE A 60 10.23 -1.50 -9.72
C ILE A 60 10.24 -1.52 -11.25
N GLU A 61 11.41 -1.61 -11.88
CA GLU A 61 11.51 -1.59 -13.35
C GLU A 61 10.82 -2.78 -14.00
N THR A 62 11.02 -3.98 -13.44
CA THR A 62 10.33 -5.19 -13.94
C THR A 62 8.83 -5.13 -13.71
N THR A 63 8.35 -4.53 -12.60
CA THR A 63 6.92 -4.37 -12.33
C THR A 63 6.29 -3.33 -13.24
N LEU A 64 6.98 -2.21 -13.52
CA LEU A 64 6.53 -1.21 -14.50
C LEU A 64 6.39 -1.82 -15.90
N LYS A 65 7.34 -2.69 -16.29
CA LYS A 65 7.23 -3.44 -17.54
C LYS A 65 6.00 -4.35 -17.57
N LYS A 66 5.76 -5.12 -16.50
CA LYS A 66 4.56 -5.97 -16.39
C LYS A 66 3.27 -5.16 -16.50
N ILE A 67 3.21 -3.99 -15.85
CA ILE A 67 2.04 -3.11 -15.95
C ILE A 67 1.80 -2.69 -17.41
N SER A 68 2.84 -2.35 -18.17
CA SER A 68 2.71 -2.07 -19.62
C SER A 68 2.23 -3.29 -20.41
N GLU A 69 2.71 -4.49 -20.08
CA GLU A 69 2.24 -5.74 -20.72
C GLU A 69 0.75 -6.02 -20.42
N ILE A 70 0.24 -5.66 -19.23
CA ILE A 70 -1.20 -5.76 -18.91
C ILE A 70 -2.00 -4.74 -19.70
N ASP A 71 -1.51 -3.49 -19.81
CA ASP A 71 -2.12 -2.41 -20.58
C ASP A 71 -2.29 -2.81 -22.07
N GLU A 72 -1.26 -3.41 -22.67
CA GLU A 72 -1.31 -3.94 -24.04
C GLU A 72 -2.34 -5.07 -24.21
N LYS A 73 -2.55 -5.91 -23.18
CA LYS A 73 -3.60 -6.94 -23.22
C LYS A 73 -4.99 -6.33 -23.13
N LEU A 74 -5.16 -5.25 -22.34
CA LEU A 74 -6.43 -4.51 -22.28
C LEU A 74 -6.75 -3.87 -23.64
N ASP A 75 -5.75 -3.31 -24.34
CA ASP A 75 -5.91 -2.79 -25.71
C ASP A 75 -6.42 -3.88 -26.67
N GLN A 76 -5.87 -5.09 -26.57
CA GLN A 76 -6.30 -6.22 -27.39
C GLN A 76 -7.75 -6.64 -27.09
N ILE A 77 -8.13 -6.70 -25.81
CA ILE A 77 -9.50 -7.03 -25.40
C ILE A 77 -10.51 -5.99 -25.91
N GLU A 78 -10.16 -4.70 -25.80
CA GLU A 78 -11.00 -3.60 -26.28
C GLU A 78 -11.12 -3.61 -27.81
N THR A 79 -10.05 -3.94 -28.52
CA THR A 79 -10.07 -4.09 -29.99
C THR A 79 -10.94 -5.27 -30.43
N ASP A 80 -10.86 -6.39 -29.71
CA ASP A 80 -11.61 -7.60 -30.04
C ASP A 80 -13.10 -7.48 -29.65
N ASN A 81 -13.44 -6.66 -28.65
CA ASN A 81 -14.79 -6.54 -28.08
C ASN A 81 -15.16 -5.07 -27.70
N PRO A 82 -15.26 -4.14 -28.66
CA PRO A 82 -15.33 -2.69 -28.40
C PRO A 82 -16.62 -2.20 -27.73
N GLU A 83 -17.70 -2.98 -27.71
CA GLU A 83 -19.01 -2.55 -27.17
C GLU A 83 -19.37 -3.21 -25.83
N VAL A 84 -18.59 -4.17 -25.33
CA VAL A 84 -19.00 -5.04 -24.22
C VAL A 84 -18.28 -4.72 -22.91
N PHE A 85 -17.06 -4.20 -22.96
CA PHE A 85 -16.18 -4.13 -21.78
C PHE A 85 -15.56 -2.76 -21.48
N THR A 86 -16.03 -1.68 -22.13
CA THR A 86 -15.40 -0.35 -22.03
C THR A 86 -15.25 0.13 -20.58
N ASP A 87 -16.32 0.07 -19.77
CA ASP A 87 -16.29 0.53 -18.38
C ASP A 87 -15.29 -0.28 -17.52
N GLN A 88 -15.27 -1.61 -17.67
CA GLN A 88 -14.37 -2.48 -16.91
C GLN A 88 -12.90 -2.31 -17.32
N VAL A 89 -12.64 -2.09 -18.61
CA VAL A 89 -11.29 -1.80 -19.12
C VAL A 89 -10.81 -0.42 -18.63
N GLU A 90 -11.69 0.59 -18.59
CA GLU A 90 -11.37 1.91 -18.05
C GLU A 90 -11.01 1.84 -16.56
N ASP A 91 -11.74 1.07 -15.76
CA ASP A 91 -11.44 0.86 -14.35
C ASP A 91 -10.04 0.24 -14.16
N TYR A 92 -9.73 -0.83 -14.89
CA TYR A 92 -8.40 -1.47 -14.81
C TYR A 92 -7.28 -0.55 -15.29
N ARG A 93 -7.50 0.25 -16.33
CA ARG A 93 -6.52 1.25 -16.78
C ARG A 93 -6.26 2.32 -15.71
N SER A 94 -7.31 2.76 -15.01
CA SER A 94 -7.20 3.69 -13.89
C SER A 94 -6.32 3.12 -12.78
N ASP A 95 -6.55 1.86 -12.41
CA ASP A 95 -5.73 1.14 -11.42
C ASP A 95 -4.26 1.01 -11.87
N LEU A 96 -4.02 0.66 -13.14
CA LEU A 96 -2.67 0.57 -13.70
C LEU A 96 -1.95 1.91 -13.68
N GLU A 97 -2.61 3.01 -14.02
CA GLU A 97 -1.99 4.34 -13.98
C GLU A 97 -1.67 4.80 -12.55
N ASP A 98 -2.56 4.50 -11.60
CA ASP A 98 -2.29 4.74 -10.18
C ASP A 98 -1.06 3.94 -9.70
N LEU A 99 -0.94 2.67 -10.10
CA LEU A 99 0.23 1.84 -9.80
C LEU A 99 1.51 2.38 -10.46
N LYS A 100 1.46 2.76 -11.75
CA LYS A 100 2.59 3.38 -12.46
C LYS A 100 3.06 4.63 -11.73
N LYS A 101 2.14 5.50 -11.31
CA LYS A 101 2.44 6.73 -10.58
C LYS A 101 3.07 6.44 -9.22
N ARG A 102 2.51 5.49 -8.44
CA ARG A 102 3.06 5.06 -7.15
C ARG A 102 4.49 4.53 -7.28
N LEU A 103 4.75 3.66 -8.26
CA LEU A 103 6.08 3.07 -8.48
C LEU A 103 7.11 4.10 -8.98
N LYS A 104 6.71 5.04 -9.84
CA LYS A 104 7.57 6.15 -10.28
C LYS A 104 7.96 7.06 -9.11
N ASN A 105 6.99 7.44 -8.27
CA ASN A 105 7.24 8.21 -7.06
C ASN A 105 8.14 7.43 -6.08
N LEU A 106 7.89 6.13 -5.91
CA LEU A 106 8.70 5.28 -5.05
C LEU A 106 10.16 5.20 -5.53
N LYS A 107 10.40 5.12 -6.84
CA LYS A 107 11.76 5.12 -7.39
C LYS A 107 12.54 6.39 -7.01
N GLN A 108 11.88 7.55 -6.96
CA GLN A 108 12.49 8.79 -6.46
C GLN A 108 12.77 8.70 -4.96
N VAL A 109 11.83 8.16 -4.19
CA VAL A 109 11.93 8.01 -2.73
C VAL A 109 13.05 7.04 -2.30
N ILE A 110 13.23 5.93 -3.01
CA ILE A 110 14.31 4.96 -2.76
C ILE A 110 15.69 5.58 -3.07
N ASN A 111 15.74 6.57 -3.96
CA ASN A 111 16.92 7.40 -4.18
C ASN A 111 16.95 8.59 -3.19
N TYR A 112 16.71 8.28 -1.90
CA TYR A 112 16.56 9.22 -0.79
C TYR A 112 17.76 10.15 -0.54
N GLU A 113 18.91 9.91 -1.18
CA GLU A 113 20.06 10.82 -1.20
C GLU A 113 19.68 12.22 -1.76
N LEU A 114 18.52 12.33 -2.43
CA LEU A 114 17.92 13.56 -2.95
C LEU A 114 16.88 14.21 -2.01
N LEU A 115 16.43 13.54 -0.94
CA LEU A 115 15.28 13.97 -0.11
C LEU A 115 15.69 14.32 1.33
N ASN A 116 15.33 15.52 1.80
CA ASN A 116 15.82 16.05 3.06
C ASN A 116 14.98 15.69 4.28
N GLU A 117 15.72 15.36 5.34
CA GLU A 117 15.30 15.57 6.72
C GLU A 117 16.48 16.23 7.42
N GLY A 118 16.38 17.54 7.68
CA GLY A 118 17.40 18.29 8.44
C GLY A 118 18.53 18.94 7.64
N ASP A 119 18.49 18.96 6.30
CA ASP A 119 19.38 19.80 5.48
C ASP A 119 18.54 20.92 4.82
N PRO A 120 18.86 22.20 5.01
CA PRO A 120 18.12 23.31 4.40
C PRO A 120 18.50 23.56 2.93
N SER A 121 19.47 22.83 2.36
CA SER A 121 20.02 23.08 1.01
C SER A 121 19.41 22.25 -0.12
N LYS A 122 18.51 21.28 0.15
CA LYS A 122 17.82 20.50 -0.90
C LYS A 122 16.30 20.74 -0.87
N SER A 123 15.69 20.78 -2.05
CA SER A 123 14.40 21.43 -2.32
C SER A 123 13.21 20.48 -2.58
N GLU A 124 13.41 19.18 -2.64
CA GLU A 124 12.38 18.23 -3.10
C GLU A 124 11.68 17.51 -1.93
N GLY A 125 10.88 18.22 -1.13
CA GLY A 125 9.97 17.60 -0.15
C GLY A 125 10.62 16.80 1.00
N SER A 126 9.81 16.47 2.03
CA SER A 126 10.25 15.61 3.14
C SER A 126 9.95 14.15 2.82
N TRP A 127 10.95 13.26 3.02
CA TRP A 127 10.80 11.81 2.87
C TRP A 127 9.65 11.26 3.72
N LEU A 128 9.58 11.68 4.99
CA LEU A 128 8.52 11.32 5.92
C LEU A 128 7.14 11.80 5.45
N THR A 129 7.03 13.01 4.89
CA THR A 129 5.78 13.51 4.31
C THR A 129 5.33 12.67 3.12
N THR A 130 6.24 12.27 2.24
CA THR A 130 5.92 11.39 1.11
C THR A 130 5.40 10.04 1.57
N TYR A 131 6.07 9.40 2.53
CA TYR A 131 5.60 8.13 3.08
C TYR A 131 4.29 8.23 3.84
N LYS A 132 4.09 9.31 4.61
CA LYS A 132 2.81 9.61 5.26
C LYS A 132 1.68 9.65 4.23
N ASN A 133 1.87 10.36 3.12
CA ASN A 133 0.85 10.47 2.08
C ASN A 133 0.60 9.13 1.36
N LEU A 134 1.64 8.34 1.11
CA LEU A 134 1.51 7.00 0.52
C LEU A 134 0.74 6.03 1.45
N LEU A 135 1.04 6.05 2.75
CA LEU A 135 0.30 5.27 3.75
C LEU A 135 -1.16 5.71 3.84
N GLY A 136 -1.41 7.01 4.01
CA GLY A 136 -2.75 7.53 4.18
C GLY A 136 -3.65 7.28 2.96
N ALA A 137 -3.11 7.44 1.74
CA ALA A 137 -3.84 7.14 0.51
C ALA A 137 -4.21 5.65 0.41
N LYS A 138 -3.29 4.74 0.77
CA LYS A 138 -3.59 3.31 0.75
C LYS A 138 -4.59 2.95 1.84
N LEU A 139 -4.39 3.42 3.08
CA LEU A 139 -5.31 3.19 4.19
C LEU A 139 -6.74 3.62 3.84
N HIS A 140 -6.90 4.76 3.17
CA HIS A 140 -8.20 5.22 2.69
C HIS A 140 -8.81 4.25 1.66
N LYS A 141 -8.04 3.81 0.66
CA LYS A 141 -8.52 2.84 -0.33
C LYS A 141 -8.95 1.51 0.31
N GLU A 142 -8.14 0.98 1.23
CA GLU A 142 -8.45 -0.29 1.91
C GLU A 142 -9.66 -0.17 2.85
N LYS A 143 -9.87 0.99 3.48
CA LYS A 143 -11.09 1.25 4.27
C LYS A 143 -12.34 1.22 3.41
N ASN A 144 -12.33 1.91 2.27
CA ASN A 144 -13.47 1.89 1.35
C ASN A 144 -13.75 0.46 0.83
N ALA A 145 -12.70 -0.28 0.45
CA ALA A 145 -12.86 -1.66 0.00
C ALA A 145 -13.41 -2.59 1.10
N LEU A 146 -13.04 -2.36 2.36
CA LEU A 146 -13.60 -3.09 3.50
C LEU A 146 -15.08 -2.73 3.73
N GLU A 147 -15.43 -1.44 3.65
CA GLU A 147 -16.80 -0.95 3.78
C GLU A 147 -17.71 -1.55 2.70
N GLU A 148 -17.25 -1.61 1.44
CA GLU A 148 -17.96 -2.28 0.35
C GLU A 148 -18.24 -3.77 0.65
N ILE A 149 -17.29 -4.47 1.25
CA ILE A 149 -17.47 -5.87 1.66
C ILE A 149 -18.49 -5.98 2.79
N GLN A 150 -18.45 -5.06 3.76
CA GLN A 150 -19.39 -5.05 4.90
C GLN A 150 -20.83 -4.76 4.45
N GLU A 151 -21.00 -3.89 3.46
CA GLU A 151 -22.30 -3.53 2.89
C GLU A 151 -22.83 -4.58 1.90
N SER A 152 -22.01 -5.56 1.51
CA SER A 152 -22.40 -6.63 0.60
C SER A 152 -23.38 -7.59 1.28
N GLU A 153 -24.66 -7.49 0.91
CA GLU A 153 -25.68 -8.47 1.27
C GLU A 153 -25.70 -9.63 0.27
N THR A 154 -24.87 -10.65 0.49
CA THR A 154 -24.95 -11.89 -0.31
C THR A 154 -25.34 -13.11 0.52
N LYS A 155 -26.15 -13.97 -0.09
CA LYS A 155 -26.56 -15.28 0.41
C LYS A 155 -25.99 -16.42 -0.43
N ASP A 156 -25.22 -16.14 -1.47
CA ASP A 156 -24.63 -17.16 -2.32
C ASP A 156 -23.26 -17.60 -1.77
N GLN A 157 -23.01 -18.91 -1.80
CA GLN A 157 -21.76 -19.49 -1.31
C GLN A 157 -20.58 -19.10 -2.22
N ALA A 158 -20.78 -19.03 -3.53
CA ALA A 158 -19.72 -18.64 -4.47
C ALA A 158 -19.35 -17.16 -4.28
N GLU A 159 -20.33 -16.28 -4.14
CA GLU A 159 -20.10 -14.86 -3.83
C GLU A 159 -19.42 -14.67 -2.46
N LEU A 160 -19.83 -15.40 -1.42
CA LEU A 160 -19.15 -15.38 -0.11
C LEU A 160 -17.69 -15.81 -0.19
N GLN A 161 -17.37 -16.86 -0.97
CA GLN A 161 -15.98 -17.27 -1.18
C GLN A 161 -15.15 -16.19 -1.89
N THR A 162 -15.74 -15.48 -2.84
CA THR A 162 -15.10 -14.34 -3.52
C THR A 162 -14.85 -13.19 -2.55
N LEU A 163 -15.81 -12.84 -1.70
CA LEU A 163 -15.64 -11.83 -0.65
C LEU A 163 -14.55 -12.21 0.34
N CYS A 164 -14.50 -13.47 0.80
CA CYS A 164 -13.42 -13.95 1.68
C CYS A 164 -12.04 -13.80 1.04
N LYS A 165 -11.89 -14.17 -0.26
CA LYS A 165 -10.63 -14.00 -0.98
C LYS A 165 -10.22 -12.54 -1.13
N ARG A 166 -11.18 -11.64 -1.37
CA ARG A 166 -10.93 -10.18 -1.39
C ARG A 166 -10.47 -9.71 -0.02
N LEU A 167 -11.14 -10.15 1.04
CA LEU A 167 -10.82 -9.75 2.41
C LEU A 167 -9.46 -10.27 2.90
N ASP A 168 -9.05 -11.48 2.49
CA ASP A 168 -7.71 -11.99 2.79
C ASP A 168 -6.61 -11.05 2.28
N ARG A 169 -6.83 -10.42 1.12
CA ARG A 169 -5.88 -9.45 0.55
C ARG A 169 -5.87 -8.14 1.33
N ILE A 170 -7.05 -7.67 1.75
CA ILE A 170 -7.17 -6.47 2.59
C ILE A 170 -6.47 -6.69 3.93
N VAL A 171 -6.68 -7.86 4.57
CA VAL A 171 -5.99 -8.24 5.82
C VAL A 171 -4.48 -8.27 5.63
N GLN A 172 -3.99 -8.88 4.55
CA GLN A 172 -2.56 -8.91 4.23
C GLN A 172 -1.99 -7.50 4.05
N THR A 173 -2.74 -6.62 3.38
CA THR A 173 -2.33 -5.24 3.15
C THR A 173 -2.34 -4.42 4.43
N ALA A 174 -3.34 -4.60 5.30
CA ALA A 174 -3.41 -3.97 6.60
C ALA A 174 -2.20 -4.34 7.48
N ALA A 175 -1.77 -5.60 7.46
CA ALA A 175 -0.55 -6.03 8.16
C ALA A 175 0.72 -5.34 7.62
N MET A 176 0.85 -5.20 6.29
CA MET A 176 1.97 -4.47 5.68
C MET A 176 1.97 -2.98 6.04
N LEU A 177 0.79 -2.35 6.02
CA LEU A 177 0.61 -0.95 6.45
C LEU A 177 1.02 -0.77 7.90
N GLN A 178 0.66 -1.71 8.77
CA GLN A 178 0.98 -1.65 10.19
C GLN A 178 2.48 -1.72 10.43
N GLU A 179 3.19 -2.64 9.78
CA GLU A 179 4.65 -2.73 9.91
C GLU A 179 5.34 -1.45 9.40
N ALA A 180 4.89 -0.89 8.28
CA ALA A 180 5.42 0.37 7.77
C ALA A 180 5.14 1.55 8.72
N ALA A 181 3.92 1.66 9.25
CA ALA A 181 3.54 2.71 10.20
C ALA A 181 4.37 2.62 11.50
N ARG A 182 4.61 1.40 11.99
CA ARG A 182 5.47 1.16 13.17
C ARG A 182 6.90 1.62 12.92
N TYR A 183 7.45 1.31 11.75
CA TYR A 183 8.80 1.76 11.38
C TYR A 183 8.87 3.29 11.31
N LEU A 184 7.93 3.93 10.60
CA LEU A 184 7.90 5.40 10.49
C LEU A 184 7.71 6.08 11.85
N HIS A 185 6.90 5.50 12.74
CA HIS A 185 6.76 6.01 14.09
C HIS A 185 8.10 5.94 14.86
N TRP A 186 8.79 4.79 14.83
CA TRP A 186 10.13 4.66 15.41
C TRP A 186 11.11 5.68 14.82
N PHE A 187 11.13 5.79 13.50
CA PHE A 187 12.01 6.69 12.75
C PHE A 187 11.77 8.16 13.14
N THR A 188 10.50 8.56 13.22
CA THR A 188 10.10 9.92 13.61
C THR A 188 10.54 10.25 15.03
N ASN A 189 10.37 9.31 15.97
CA ASN A 189 10.83 9.51 17.35
C ASN A 189 12.36 9.71 17.42
N ARG A 190 13.14 8.98 16.61
CA ARG A 190 14.60 9.15 16.55
C ARG A 190 15.00 10.52 16.04
N ILE A 191 14.28 11.07 15.06
CA ILE A 191 14.52 12.42 14.55
C ILE A 191 14.17 13.47 15.61
N VAL A 192 13.07 13.29 16.34
CA VAL A 192 12.69 14.18 17.45
C VAL A 192 13.75 14.16 18.55
N GLU A 193 14.18 12.99 19.00
CA GLU A 193 15.25 12.86 20.01
C GLU A 193 16.54 13.55 19.57
N ALA A 194 16.93 13.39 18.29
CA ALA A 194 18.11 14.07 17.74
C ALA A 194 17.95 15.60 17.71
N ASN A 195 16.75 16.09 17.39
CA ASN A 195 16.43 17.51 17.39
C ASN A 195 16.41 18.12 18.80
N GLU A 196 15.89 17.41 19.79
CA GLU A 196 15.89 17.84 21.19
C GLU A 196 17.29 18.05 21.75
N ALA A 197 18.28 17.28 21.27
CA ALA A 197 19.68 17.41 21.64
C ALA A 197 20.39 18.63 21.03
N LEU A 198 19.77 19.34 20.07
CA LEU A 198 20.34 20.54 19.46
C LEU A 198 20.17 21.78 20.36
N PRO A 199 21.03 22.82 20.22
CA PRO A 199 20.79 24.13 20.82
C PRO A 199 19.45 24.72 20.36
N ASP A 200 18.75 25.47 21.22
CA ASP A 200 17.41 26.01 20.92
C ASP A 200 17.33 26.82 19.62
N SER A 201 18.40 27.53 19.25
CA SER A 201 18.48 28.29 17.99
C SER A 201 18.54 27.43 16.73
N LYS A 202 18.72 26.12 16.86
CA LYS A 202 18.81 25.14 15.78
C LYS A 202 17.70 24.09 15.82
N LYS A 203 16.81 24.15 16.81
CA LYS A 203 15.68 23.21 16.91
C LYS A 203 14.65 23.48 15.82
N ASP A 204 14.21 22.40 15.18
CA ASP A 204 13.06 22.40 14.29
C ASP A 204 11.81 21.95 15.06
N TYR A 205 10.97 22.91 15.44
CA TYR A 205 9.73 22.64 16.18
C TYR A 205 8.63 22.00 15.31
N THR A 206 8.81 21.92 13.99
CA THR A 206 7.85 21.22 13.12
C THR A 206 7.89 19.70 13.33
N LEU A 207 8.99 19.16 13.86
CA LEU A 207 9.15 17.73 14.11
C LEU A 207 8.19 17.19 15.17
N GLU A 208 7.81 17.99 16.17
CA GLU A 208 6.80 17.59 17.17
C GLU A 208 5.42 17.42 16.53
N LEU A 209 5.06 18.30 15.58
CA LEU A 209 3.81 18.19 14.82
C LEU A 209 3.80 16.92 13.97
N VAL A 210 4.91 16.64 13.28
CA VAL A 210 5.05 15.43 12.46
C VAL A 210 5.00 14.17 13.32
N ALA A 211 5.62 14.17 14.50
CA ALA A 211 5.54 13.05 15.46
C ALA A 211 4.12 12.84 15.99
N GLY A 212 3.38 13.92 16.25
CA GLY A 212 1.95 13.85 16.59
C GLY A 212 1.13 13.23 15.46
N TRP A 213 1.37 13.65 14.21
CA TRP A 213 0.70 13.09 13.05
C TRP A 213 0.99 11.61 12.85
N MET A 214 2.25 11.18 13.01
CA MET A 214 2.59 9.76 12.84
C MET A 214 2.00 8.86 13.91
N ARG A 215 1.81 9.35 15.14
CA ARG A 215 1.06 8.62 16.18
C ARG A 215 -0.39 8.40 15.77
N THR A 216 -1.08 9.47 15.36
CA THR A 216 -2.46 9.37 14.87
C THR A 216 -2.60 8.40 13.70
N GLU A 217 -1.65 8.42 12.77
CA GLU A 217 -1.69 7.52 11.62
C GLU A 217 -1.44 6.05 12.03
N LEU A 218 -0.51 5.80 12.95
CA LEU A 218 -0.29 4.46 13.52
C LEU A 218 -1.56 3.92 14.20
N ASP A 219 -2.24 4.74 14.99
CA ASP A 219 -3.48 4.33 15.66
C ASP A 219 -4.57 3.99 14.62
N ARG A 220 -4.72 4.81 13.57
CA ARG A 220 -5.68 4.55 12.49
C ARG A 220 -5.41 3.27 11.72
N VAL A 221 -4.14 2.93 11.48
CA VAL A 221 -3.75 1.70 10.80
C VAL A 221 -4.01 0.50 11.71
N LYS A 222 -3.69 0.60 13.00
CA LYS A 222 -3.98 -0.43 13.99
C LYS A 222 -5.48 -0.71 14.10
N ASP A 223 -6.31 0.33 14.15
CA ASP A 223 -7.77 0.18 14.19
C ASP A 223 -8.29 -0.48 12.92
N HIS A 224 -7.76 -0.11 11.75
CA HIS A 224 -8.15 -0.72 10.49
C HIS A 224 -7.76 -2.20 10.41
N GLU A 225 -6.55 -2.57 10.82
CA GLU A 225 -6.11 -3.97 10.90
C GLU A 225 -7.06 -4.79 11.78
N GLN A 226 -7.43 -4.28 12.95
CA GLN A 226 -8.39 -4.95 13.84
C GLN A 226 -9.77 -5.10 13.18
N ASN A 227 -10.26 -4.07 12.48
CA ASN A 227 -11.53 -4.13 11.78
C ASN A 227 -11.50 -5.20 10.67
N CYS A 228 -10.42 -5.30 9.90
CA CYS A 228 -10.26 -6.33 8.87
C CYS A 228 -10.35 -7.73 9.49
N PHE A 229 -9.70 -7.97 10.64
CA PHE A 229 -9.79 -9.26 11.34
C PHE A 229 -11.21 -9.56 11.83
N ASN A 230 -11.92 -8.57 12.36
CA ASN A 230 -13.29 -8.75 12.83
C ASN A 230 -14.22 -9.14 11.68
N VAL A 231 -14.19 -8.38 10.57
CA VAL A 231 -15.00 -8.65 9.38
C VAL A 231 -14.66 -10.02 8.79
N LYS A 232 -13.37 -10.41 8.83
CA LYS A 232 -12.94 -11.72 8.35
C LYS A 232 -13.55 -12.85 9.17
N SER A 233 -13.48 -12.73 10.49
CA SER A 233 -14.09 -13.72 11.39
C SER A 233 -15.59 -13.83 11.18
N GLU A 234 -16.29 -12.71 10.92
CA GLU A 234 -17.73 -12.71 10.65
C GLU A 234 -18.07 -13.39 9.32
N LEU A 235 -17.33 -13.12 8.26
CA LEU A 235 -17.55 -13.73 6.94
C LEU A 235 -17.21 -15.22 6.91
N GLU A 236 -16.13 -15.63 7.57
CA GLU A 236 -15.78 -17.05 7.72
C GLU A 236 -16.85 -17.80 8.51
N GLY A 237 -17.45 -17.19 9.53
CA GLY A 237 -18.58 -17.74 10.26
C GLY A 237 -19.80 -17.99 9.36
N LYS A 238 -20.19 -16.99 8.55
CA LYS A 238 -21.28 -17.12 7.57
C LYS A 238 -21.02 -18.20 6.52
N LEU A 239 -19.77 -18.34 6.08
CA LEU A 239 -19.38 -19.37 5.10
C LEU A 239 -19.45 -20.78 5.71
N PHE A 240 -19.04 -20.92 6.98
CA PHE A 240 -19.10 -22.19 7.70
C PHE A 240 -20.55 -22.66 7.90
N GLU A 241 -21.45 -21.78 8.37
CA GLU A 241 -22.87 -22.09 8.55
C GLU A 241 -23.54 -22.63 7.28
N LYS A 242 -23.17 -22.11 6.10
CA LYS A 242 -23.69 -22.59 4.81
C LYS A 242 -23.10 -23.90 4.31
N THR A 243 -21.97 -24.33 4.85
CA THR A 243 -21.34 -25.59 4.45
C THR A 243 -21.96 -26.78 5.20
N GLU A 244 -22.70 -26.52 6.28
CA GLU A 244 -23.40 -27.52 7.10
C GLU A 244 -24.89 -27.71 6.74
N GLU A 245 -25.46 -26.86 5.87
CA GLU A 245 -26.82 -26.98 5.29
C GLU A 245 -26.84 -27.87 4.04
#